data_AF-C5EX45-F1
#
_entry.id   AF-C5EX45-F1
#
_cell.length_a   1.000
_cell.length_b   1.000
_cell.length_c   1.000
_cell.angle_alpha   90.00
_cell.angle_beta   90.00
_cell.angle_gamma   90.00
#
_symmetry.space_group_name_H-M   'P 1'
#
loop_
_entity.id
_entity.type
_entity.pdbx_description
1 polymer ?
#
loop_
_entity_poly.entity_id
_entity_poly.type
_entity_poly.pdbx_seq_one_letter_code
_entity_poly.pdbx_strand_id
1 'polypeptide(L)' 'MKITKEMAKNAVAYINEHSFSASAYSYEDSNGEIKVYLQIDDFDFELSKDEIINRSILWLEEQKELLCEE' A
#
# COMPACT_ATOMS: atom_id res chain seq x y z
N MET A 1 7.06 3.07 14.54
CA MET A 1 7.62 2.14 13.54
C MET A 1 7.93 2.91 12.26
N LYS A 2 8.98 2.57 11.50
CA LYS A 2 9.22 3.17 10.17
C LYS A 2 8.53 2.33 9.09
N ILE A 3 7.97 2.96 8.06
CA ILE A 3 7.44 2.27 6.88
C ILE A 3 8.63 1.74 6.07
N THR A 4 8.56 0.47 5.68
CA THR A 4 9.57 -0.16 4.81
C THR A 4 9.10 -0.19 3.36
N LYS A 5 10.03 -0.42 2.42
CA LYS A 5 9.70 -0.57 0.99
C LYS A 5 8.72 -1.70 0.73
N GLU A 6 8.88 -2.81 1.45
CA GLU A 6 8.00 -3.96 1.33
C GLU A 6 6.58 -3.63 1.81
N MET A 7 6.45 -2.98 2.97
CA MET A 7 5.14 -2.55 3.48
C MET A 7 4.43 -1.59 2.51
N ALA A 8 5.15 -0.61 1.96
CA ALA A 8 4.59 0.31 0.99
C ALA A 8 4.16 -0.40 -0.30
N LYS A 9 4.95 -1.36 -0.80
CA LYS A 9 4.59 -2.17 -1.96
C LYS A 9 3.33 -2.99 -1.73
N ASN A 10 3.22 -3.66 -0.58
CA ASN A 10 2.06 -4.46 -0.23
C ASN A 10 0.80 -3.59 -0.10
N ALA A 11 0.91 -2.43 0.55
CA ALA A 11 -0.20 -1.48 0.65
C ALA A 11 -0.67 -0.96 -0.72
N VAL A 12 0.28 -0.63 -1.62
CA VAL A 12 -0.01 -0.21 -2.99
C VAL A 12 -0.69 -1.32 -3.79
N ALA A 13 -0.19 -2.56 -3.70
CA ALA A 13 -0.77 -3.72 -4.38
C ALA A 13 -2.22 -3.94 -3.93
N TYR A 14 -2.45 -4.00 -2.62
CA TYR A 14 -3.78 -4.16 -2.05
C TYR A 14 -4.76 -3.13 -2.60
N ILE A 15 -4.41 -1.84 -2.56
CA ILE A 15 -5.30 -0.77 -3.01
C ILE A 15 -5.59 -0.89 -4.50
N ASN A 16 -4.56 -1.14 -5.33
CA ASN A 16 -4.74 -1.23 -6.78
C ASN A 16 -5.57 -2.44 -7.21
N GLU A 17 -5.59 -3.51 -6.43
CA GLU A 17 -6.43 -4.69 -6.71
C GLU A 17 -7.85 -4.55 -6.17
N HIS A 18 -8.05 -3.81 -5.07
CA HIS A 18 -9.34 -3.71 -4.39
C HIS A 18 -10.10 -2.40 -4.66
N SER A 19 -9.48 -1.44 -5.35
CA SER A 19 -10.08 -0.15 -5.68
C SER A 19 -10.35 -0.04 -7.17
N PHE A 20 -11.62 0.14 -7.52
CA PHE A 20 -12.04 0.34 -8.92
C PHE A 20 -11.92 1.80 -9.38
N SER A 21 -11.87 2.75 -8.45
CA SER A 21 -11.95 4.20 -8.73
C SER A 21 -10.75 4.98 -8.21
N ALA A 22 -9.73 4.32 -7.68
CA ALA A 22 -8.53 4.94 -7.17
C ALA A 22 -7.32 4.07 -7.48
N SER A 23 -6.18 4.69 -7.71
CA SER A 23 -4.90 3.99 -7.79
C SER A 23 -3.97 4.43 -6.66
N ALA A 24 -2.97 3.64 -6.33
CA ALA A 24 -1.97 3.97 -5.34
C ALA A 24 -0.56 3.84 -5.90
N TYR A 25 0.34 4.66 -5.36
CA TYR A 25 1.77 4.60 -5.63
C TYR A 25 2.58 4.99 -4.39
N SER A 26 3.87 4.64 -4.38
CA SER A 26 4.78 4.99 -3.30
C SER A 26 5.96 5.82 -3.79
N TYR A 27 6.46 6.69 -2.92
CA TYR A 27 7.58 7.58 -3.18
C TYR A 27 8.52 7.58 -1.97
N GLU A 28 9.83 7.52 -2.24
CA GLU A 28 10.87 7.66 -1.23
C GLU A 28 11.53 9.03 -1.39
N ASP A 29 11.50 9.83 -0.34
CA ASP A 29 12.11 11.16 -0.37
C ASP A 29 13.65 11.10 -0.22
N SER A 30 14.30 12.27 -0.33
CA SER A 30 15.76 12.38 -0.18
C SER A 30 16.27 12.04 1.21
N ASN A 31 15.40 11.94 2.21
CA ASN A 31 15.73 11.53 3.59
C ASN A 31 15.52 10.03 3.81
N GLY A 32 15.07 9.29 2.79
CA GLY A 32 14.72 7.88 2.89
C GLY A 32 13.38 7.62 3.59
N GLU A 33 12.52 8.63 3.74
CA GLU A 33 11.15 8.45 4.22
C GLU A 33 10.25 7.98 3.07
N ILE A 34 9.56 6.86 3.29
CA ILE A 34 8.65 6.26 2.31
C ILE A 34 7.24 6.74 2.61
N LYS A 35 6.61 7.29 1.57
CA LYS A 35 5.23 7.76 1.57
C LYS A 35 4.43 6.96 0.56
N VAL A 36 3.13 6.81 0.82
CA VAL A 36 2.18 6.19 -0.09
C VAL A 36 1.08 7.20 -0.37
N TYR A 37 0.73 7.33 -1.64
CA TYR A 37 -0.31 8.23 -2.11
C TYR A 37 -1.43 7.42 -2.76
N LEU A 38 -2.66 7.87 -2.51
CA LEU A 38 -3.86 7.43 -3.18
C LEU A 38 -4.25 8.50 -4.20
N GLN A 39 -4.27 8.14 -5.47
CA GLN A 39 -4.71 8.97 -6.57
C GLN A 39 -6.19 8.69 -6.85
N ILE A 40 -7.03 9.71 -6.69
CA ILE A 40 -8.46 9.70 -7.02
C ILE A 40 -8.70 10.86 -7.98
N ASP A 41 -9.18 10.55 -9.17
CA ASP A 41 -9.30 11.52 -10.27
C ASP A 41 -7.95 12.24 -10.50
N ASP A 42 -7.92 13.57 -10.36
CA ASP A 42 -6.73 14.41 -10.51
C ASP A 42 -6.07 14.81 -9.17
N PHE A 43 -6.44 14.15 -8.05
CA PHE A 43 -5.96 14.49 -6.71
C PHE A 43 -5.18 13.34 -6.06
N ASP A 44 -4.07 13.69 -5.42
CA ASP A 44 -3.24 12.79 -4.64
C ASP A 44 -3.43 13.01 -3.13
N PHE A 45 -3.75 11.94 -2.41
CA PHE A 45 -3.93 11.93 -0.96
C PHE A 45 -2.84 11.07 -0.29
N GLU A 46 -2.05 11.68 0.60
CA GLU A 46 -1.04 10.94 1.38
C GLU A 46 -1.74 10.03 2.41
N LEU A 47 -1.40 8.75 2.40
CA LEU A 47 -1.90 7.79 3.38
C LEU A 47 -1.14 7.92 4.71
N SER A 48 -1.85 7.70 5.81
CA SER A 48 -1.24 7.64 7.13
C SER A 48 -0.36 6.39 7.29
N LYS A 49 0.61 6.44 8.21
CA LYS A 49 1.47 5.29 8.51
C LYS A 49 0.67 4.07 8.96
N ASP A 50 -0.37 4.28 9.76
CA ASP A 50 -1.24 3.20 10.26
C ASP A 50 -2.04 2.56 9.12
N GLU A 51 -2.52 3.36 8.17
CA GLU A 51 -3.22 2.85 7.00
C GLU A 51 -2.30 1.99 6.13
N ILE A 52 -1.07 2.46 5.87
CA ILE A 52 -0.06 1.69 5.11
C ILE A 52 0.23 0.35 5.78
N ILE A 53 0.39 0.35 7.12
CA ILE A 53 0.60 -0.89 7.89
C ILE A 53 -0.58 -1.83 7.72
N ASN A 54 -1.80 -1.33 7.92
CA ASN A 54 -3.02 -2.13 7.85
C ASN A 54 -3.18 -2.79 6.45
N ARG A 55 -3.07 -1.99 5.37
CA ARG A 55 -3.18 -2.52 4.00
C ARG A 55 -2.06 -3.50 3.66
N SER A 56 -0.85 -3.29 4.17
CA SER A 56 0.22 -4.26 4.02
C SER A 56 -0.06 -5.60 4.72
N ILE A 57 -0.72 -5.60 5.87
CA ILE A 57 -1.05 -6.83 6.60
C ILE A 57 -2.13 -7.59 5.85
N LEU A 58 -3.21 -6.90 5.44
CA LEU A 58 -4.30 -7.51 4.68
C LEU A 58 -3.79 -8.18 3.40
N TRP A 59 -2.92 -7.50 2.64
CA TRP A 59 -2.28 -8.10 1.46
C TRP A 59 -1.55 -9.41 1.78
N LEU A 60 -0.76 -9.43 2.85
CA LEU A 60 0.00 -10.62 3.24
C LEU A 60 -0.90 -11.76 3.73
N GLU A 61 -2.05 -11.45 4.31
CA GLU A 61 -3.05 -12.45 4.71
C GLU A 61 -3.71 -13.08 3.48
N GLU A 62 -4.16 -12.27 2.52
CA GLU A 62 -4.75 -12.75 1.26
C GLU A 62 -3.78 -13.63 0.45
N GLN A 63 -2.51 -13.22 0.34
CA GLN A 63 -1.49 -14.00 -0.36
C GLN A 63 -1.18 -15.33 0.34
N LYS A 64 -1.35 -15.41 1.67
CA LYS A 64 -1.18 -16.68 2.40
C LYS A 64 -2.37 -17.62 2.19
N GLU A 65 -3.59 -17.09 2.13
CA GLU A 65 -4.78 -17.88 1.86
C GLU A 65 -4.69 -18.52 0.47
N LEU A 66 -4.31 -17.76 -0.56
CA LEU A 66 -4.11 -18.25 -1.92
C LEU A 66 -3.08 -19.40 -2.00
N LEU A 67 -1.97 -19.29 -1.27
CA LEU A 67 -0.92 -20.33 -1.25
C LEU A 67 -1.32 -21.60 -0.48
N CYS A 68 -2.38 -21.56 0.34
CA CYS A 68 -2.87 -22.73 1.07
C CYS A 68 -3.97 -23.50 0.33
N GLU A 69 -4.50 -22.93 -0.77
CA GLU A 69 -5.55 -23.54 -1.58
C GLU A 69 -5.02 -24.30 -2.82
N GLU A 70 -3.69 -24.40 -3.00
CA GLU A 70 -3.01 -25.18 -4.06
C GLU A 70 -2.50 -26.56 -3.60
#